data_AF-A0A847CRW5-F1
#
_entry.id   AF-A0A847CRW5-F1
#
_cell.length_a   1.000
_cell.length_b   1.000
_cell.length_c   1.000
_cell.angle_alpha   90.00
_cell.angle_beta   90.00
_cell.angle_gamma   90.00
#
_symmetry.space_group_name_H-M   'P 1'
#
loop_
_entity.id
_entity.type
_entity.pdbx_description
1 polymer ?
#
loop_
_entity_poly.entity_id
_entity_poly.type
_entity_poly.pdbx_seq_one_letter_code
_entity_poly.pdbx_strand_id
1 'polypeptide(L)'
;MAKKSRRKKQTHARIPVVIRAFEGLAQEGDLIAMREFVSSGTAAITLKDGRRVRLVTLLPGAGAGLVRPDGEVWVALQVAHNHGDISRDLAHVLELASEVEPGNPIKMTTPVPGARLQDLIEPGAEFTIEVHEDFNWWLSDEERDQEAAAAALQAVNDGVWQTTKLSQVESAWATDMGDHTYLRWAMPWADEDQLLNAFARLKAAGTETISPGTKLIGMFRAHGVLVPVWEIDEADFAEVDSAAPAFKALLETTLGSSAALSSTERSARQELVSRQVTIR
;
A
#
# COMPACT_ATOMS: atom_id res chain seq x y z
N MET A 1 -53.73 26.44 9.39
CA MET A 1 -52.33 26.78 9.06
C MET A 1 -51.44 25.60 9.46
N ALA A 2 -50.83 24.89 8.52
CA ALA A 2 -49.85 23.84 8.81
C ALA A 2 -48.54 24.20 8.11
N LYS A 3 -47.54 24.68 8.87
CA LYS A 3 -46.19 24.94 8.35
C LYS A 3 -45.52 23.58 8.11
N LYS A 4 -45.44 23.16 6.84
CA LYS A 4 -44.54 22.07 6.42
C LYS A 4 -43.11 22.50 6.73
N SER A 5 -42.51 21.86 7.73
CA SER A 5 -41.07 21.93 8.00
C SER A 5 -40.33 21.39 6.77
N ARG A 6 -39.68 22.30 6.04
CA ARG A 6 -38.85 21.98 4.88
C ARG A 6 -37.52 21.49 5.42
N ARG A 7 -37.39 20.17 5.63
CA ARG A 7 -36.13 19.51 6.02
C ARG A 7 -35.10 19.86 4.94
N LYS A 8 -34.14 20.73 5.30
CA LYS A 8 -33.07 21.20 4.42
C LYS A 8 -32.26 19.95 4.03
N LYS A 9 -32.32 19.55 2.75
CA LYS A 9 -31.54 18.43 2.22
C LYS A 9 -30.07 18.83 2.42
N GLN A 10 -29.39 18.20 3.37
CA GLN A 10 -28.00 18.46 3.67
C GLN A 10 -27.23 18.05 2.41
N THR A 11 -26.73 19.03 1.66
CA THR A 11 -25.83 18.79 0.55
C THR A 11 -24.57 18.20 1.16
N HIS A 12 -24.37 16.89 1.03
CA HIS A 12 -23.12 16.24 1.45
C HIS A 12 -22.00 16.95 0.71
N ALA A 13 -21.15 17.67 1.45
CA ALA A 13 -19.96 18.28 0.89
C ALA A 13 -19.11 17.15 0.30
N ARG A 14 -18.80 17.24 -1.00
CA ARG A 14 -18.02 16.23 -1.70
C ARG A 14 -16.59 16.26 -1.17
N ILE A 15 -16.05 15.10 -0.80
CA ILE A 15 -14.66 14.96 -0.41
C ILE A 15 -13.78 15.32 -1.61
N PRO A 16 -12.82 16.26 -1.46
CA PRO A 16 -11.85 16.54 -2.51
C PRO A 16 -11.05 15.27 -2.85
N VAL A 17 -10.76 15.07 -4.14
CA VAL A 17 -9.88 13.97 -4.54
C VAL A 17 -8.46 14.28 -4.08
N VAL A 18 -7.84 13.35 -3.35
CA VAL A 18 -6.45 13.45 -2.89
C VAL A 18 -5.65 12.35 -3.55
N ILE A 19 -4.66 12.76 -4.37
CA ILE A 19 -3.85 11.82 -5.14
C ILE A 19 -2.85 11.10 -4.22
N ARG A 20 -2.13 11.86 -3.38
CA ARG A 20 -1.16 11.32 -2.43
C ARG A 20 -1.81 10.99 -1.09
N ALA A 21 -2.51 9.86 -1.06
CA ALA A 21 -3.40 9.49 0.03
C ALA A 21 -2.65 9.34 1.38
N PHE A 22 -1.41 8.87 1.38
CA PHE A 22 -0.66 8.57 2.60
C PHE A 22 0.44 9.59 2.92
N GLU A 23 0.47 10.73 2.23
CA GLU A 23 1.46 11.79 2.45
C GLU A 23 1.50 12.24 3.92
N GLY A 24 2.71 12.24 4.50
CA GLY A 24 2.98 12.66 5.87
C GLY A 24 3.05 11.51 6.89
N LEU A 25 2.77 10.26 6.48
CA LEU A 25 3.03 9.07 7.29
C LEU A 25 4.49 8.61 7.11
N ALA A 26 5.14 8.19 8.21
CA ALA A 26 6.54 7.76 8.19
C ALA A 26 6.80 6.62 7.21
N GLN A 27 5.87 5.67 7.14
CA GLN A 27 5.95 4.47 6.30
C GLN A 27 4.95 4.52 5.13
N GLU A 28 4.86 5.67 4.46
CA GLU A 28 3.98 5.88 3.30
C GLU A 28 4.13 4.78 2.23
N GLY A 29 5.36 4.46 1.83
CA GLY A 29 5.60 3.45 0.78
C GLY A 29 5.18 2.04 1.18
N ASP A 30 5.34 1.70 2.46
CA ASP A 30 4.91 0.42 3.03
C ASP A 30 3.38 0.31 3.12
N LEU A 31 2.66 1.40 3.43
CA LEU A 31 1.19 1.41 3.37
C LEU A 31 0.68 1.25 1.94
N ILE A 32 1.35 1.89 0.98
CA ILE A 32 1.06 1.71 -0.44
C ILE A 32 1.28 0.25 -0.85
N ALA A 33 2.36 -0.37 -0.38
CA ALA A 33 2.61 -1.79 -0.62
C ALA A 33 1.50 -2.67 -0.04
N MET A 34 1.12 -2.47 1.23
CA MET A 34 0.01 -3.21 1.85
C MET A 34 -1.32 -3.02 1.12
N ARG A 35 -1.57 -1.81 0.61
CA ARG A 35 -2.79 -1.45 -0.11
C ARG A 35 -2.84 -2.03 -1.54
N GLU A 36 -1.71 -2.23 -2.20
CA GLU A 36 -1.71 -2.54 -3.64
C GLU A 36 -1.12 -3.90 -4.00
N PHE A 37 -0.20 -4.44 -3.20
CA PHE A 37 0.57 -5.58 -3.65
C PHE A 37 1.15 -6.55 -2.60
N VAL A 38 1.05 -6.26 -1.31
CA VAL A 38 1.26 -7.30 -0.29
C VAL A 38 0.00 -8.14 -0.19
N SER A 39 0.11 -9.45 -0.42
CA SER A 39 -1.04 -10.35 -0.45
C SER A 39 -1.69 -10.50 0.92
N SER A 40 -0.92 -10.98 1.91
CA SER A 40 -1.41 -11.27 3.25
C SER A 40 -0.48 -10.61 4.28
N GLY A 41 -0.96 -9.55 4.92
CA GLY A 41 -0.15 -8.78 5.85
C GLY A 41 -0.97 -7.99 6.86
N THR A 42 -0.36 -7.74 8.00
CA THR A 42 -0.97 -6.95 9.09
C THR A 42 0.03 -5.96 9.66
N ALA A 43 -0.46 -4.82 10.13
CA ALA A 43 0.34 -3.82 10.83
C ALA A 43 -0.42 -3.31 12.06
N ALA A 44 0.17 -3.45 13.23
CA ALA A 44 -0.38 -2.89 14.45
C ALA A 44 -0.07 -1.39 14.51
N ILE A 45 -1.11 -0.56 14.67
CA ILE A 45 -1.00 0.88 14.84
C ILE A 45 -1.64 1.31 16.17
N THR A 46 -1.11 2.38 16.76
CA THR A 46 -1.72 3.03 17.91
C THR A 46 -2.15 4.42 17.50
N LEU A 47 -3.42 4.74 17.72
CA LEU A 47 -3.97 6.06 17.45
C LEU A 47 -3.58 7.04 18.57
N LYS A 48 -3.65 8.35 18.29
CA LYS A 48 -3.38 9.42 19.27
C LYS A 48 -4.26 9.35 20.52
N ASP A 49 -5.44 8.76 20.41
CA ASP A 49 -6.37 8.55 21.52
C ASP A 49 -6.07 7.28 22.35
N GLY A 50 -5.00 6.55 22.01
CA GLY A 50 -4.55 5.34 22.69
C GLY A 50 -5.20 4.05 22.20
N ARG A 51 -6.17 4.10 21.27
CA ARG A 51 -6.76 2.88 20.70
C ARG A 51 -5.75 2.11 19.87
N ARG A 52 -5.71 0.80 20.07
CA ARG A 52 -4.94 -0.15 19.24
C ARG A 52 -5.81 -0.62 18.09
N VAL A 53 -5.25 -0.55 16.89
CA VAL A 53 -5.91 -0.95 15.65
C VAL A 53 -4.94 -1.80 14.86
N ARG A 54 -5.46 -2.76 14.10
CA ARG A 54 -4.68 -3.51 13.12
C ARG A 54 -5.10 -3.08 11.71
N LEU A 55 -4.16 -2.53 10.95
CA LEU A 55 -4.32 -2.43 9.51
C LEU A 55 -4.07 -3.82 8.92
N VAL A 56 -4.90 -4.24 7.98
CA VAL A 56 -4.77 -5.54 7.33
C VAL A 56 -4.86 -5.39 5.83
N THR A 57 -4.18 -6.24 5.06
CA THR A 57 -4.25 -6.19 3.59
C THR A 57 -5.68 -6.42 3.13
N LEU A 58 -6.31 -7.52 3.58
CA LEU A 58 -7.65 -7.92 3.17
C LEU A 58 -8.45 -8.49 4.35
N LEU A 59 -9.77 -8.34 4.29
CA LEU A 59 -10.75 -9.01 5.17
C LEU A 59 -11.64 -9.94 4.35
N PRO A 60 -12.28 -10.95 5.00
CA PRO A 60 -13.28 -11.78 4.35
C PRO A 60 -14.33 -10.96 3.59
N GLY A 61 -14.60 -11.33 2.33
CA GLY A 61 -15.55 -10.63 1.48
C GLY A 61 -15.16 -9.19 1.11
N ALA A 62 -13.88 -8.82 1.24
CA ALA A 62 -13.37 -7.46 1.01
C ALA A 62 -14.09 -6.38 1.84
N GLY A 63 -14.45 -6.73 3.08
CA GLY A 63 -15.06 -5.81 4.03
C GLY A 63 -14.13 -4.65 4.42
N ALA A 64 -14.69 -3.51 4.81
CA ALA A 64 -13.91 -2.32 5.14
C ALA A 64 -13.20 -2.40 6.50
N GLY A 65 -13.85 -3.07 7.47
CA GLY A 65 -13.29 -3.27 8.79
C GLY A 65 -14.05 -4.34 9.57
N LEU A 66 -13.51 -4.72 10.72
CA LEU A 66 -14.07 -5.72 11.62
C LEU A 66 -13.72 -5.32 13.05
N VAL A 67 -14.70 -5.30 13.95
CA VAL A 67 -14.42 -5.30 15.39
C VAL A 67 -14.38 -6.75 15.83
N ARG A 68 -13.22 -7.25 16.23
CA ARG A 68 -13.02 -8.64 16.68
C ARG A 68 -13.79 -8.89 17.99
N PRO A 69 -14.07 -10.16 18.37
CA PRO A 69 -14.76 -10.48 19.62
C PRO A 69 -14.06 -9.96 20.88
N ASP A 70 -12.74 -9.82 20.85
CA ASP A 70 -11.92 -9.24 21.93
C ASP A 70 -11.88 -7.70 21.93
N GLY A 71 -12.54 -7.07 20.96
CA GLY A 71 -12.59 -5.61 20.78
C GLY A 71 -11.46 -5.02 19.94
N GLU A 72 -10.50 -5.81 19.43
CA GLU A 72 -9.49 -5.30 18.50
C GLU A 72 -10.17 -4.84 17.20
N VAL A 73 -9.84 -3.64 16.73
CA VAL A 73 -10.38 -3.09 15.48
C VAL A 73 -9.42 -3.41 14.33
N TRP A 74 -9.91 -4.15 13.34
CA TRP A 74 -9.22 -4.40 12.08
C TRP A 74 -9.76 -3.49 10.99
N VAL A 75 -8.87 -2.87 10.21
CA VAL A 75 -9.22 -2.02 9.07
C VAL A 75 -8.54 -2.55 7.82
N ALA A 76 -9.33 -2.90 6.80
CA ALA A 76 -8.80 -3.42 5.55
C ALA A 76 -8.26 -2.29 4.67
N LEU A 77 -7.09 -2.54 4.08
CA LEU A 77 -6.50 -1.65 3.09
C LEU A 77 -7.04 -1.95 1.70
N GLN A 78 -7.11 -3.22 1.27
CA GLN A 78 -7.58 -3.62 -0.06
C GLN A 78 -9.10 -3.72 -0.11
N VAL A 79 -9.74 -2.62 -0.49
CA VAL A 79 -11.20 -2.47 -0.52
C VAL A 79 -11.66 -1.85 -1.84
N ALA A 80 -12.87 -2.21 -2.28
CA ALA A 80 -13.43 -1.75 -3.54
C ALA A 80 -13.98 -0.32 -3.52
N HIS A 81 -14.28 0.22 -2.33
CA HIS A 81 -14.78 1.59 -2.21
C HIS A 81 -13.66 2.62 -2.35
N ASN A 82 -14.00 3.77 -2.92
CA ASN A 82 -13.12 4.92 -3.03
C ASN A 82 -13.97 6.20 -3.10
N HIS A 83 -13.93 7.03 -2.05
CA HIS A 83 -14.68 8.29 -1.99
C HIS A 83 -13.83 9.53 -2.31
N GLY A 84 -12.65 9.33 -2.90
CA GLY A 84 -11.76 10.38 -3.40
C GLY A 84 -10.50 10.57 -2.56
N ASP A 85 -10.52 10.23 -1.27
CA ASP A 85 -9.35 10.25 -0.39
C ASP A 85 -9.34 8.98 0.46
N ILE A 86 -8.47 8.03 0.08
CA ILE A 86 -8.37 6.73 0.75
C ILE A 86 -7.98 6.87 2.21
N SER A 87 -7.16 7.86 2.55
CA SER A 87 -6.78 8.09 3.95
C SER A 87 -7.95 8.64 4.76
N ARG A 88 -8.82 9.46 4.15
CA ARG A 88 -10.09 9.84 4.77
C ARG A 88 -11.04 8.64 4.92
N ASP A 89 -11.11 7.76 3.92
CA ASP A 89 -11.93 6.55 3.98
C ASP A 89 -11.50 5.65 5.15
N LEU A 90 -10.19 5.43 5.34
CA LEU A 90 -9.65 4.65 6.46
C LEU A 90 -9.96 5.30 7.81
N ALA A 91 -9.77 6.61 7.93
CA ALA A 91 -10.14 7.34 9.14
C ALA A 91 -11.65 7.23 9.44
N HIS A 92 -12.49 7.22 8.41
CA HIS A 92 -13.93 7.05 8.60
C HIS A 92 -14.31 5.65 9.07
N VAL A 93 -13.62 4.60 8.59
CA VAL A 93 -13.81 3.23 9.13
C VAL A 93 -13.48 3.19 10.63
N LEU A 94 -12.43 3.90 11.06
CA LEU A 94 -12.04 4.00 12.47
C LEU A 94 -13.04 4.79 13.33
N GLU A 95 -13.70 5.78 12.76
CA GLU A 95 -14.82 6.50 13.41
C GLU A 95 -16.02 5.58 13.57
N LEU A 96 -16.38 4.85 12.52
CA LEU A 96 -17.52 3.91 12.54
C LEU A 96 -17.30 2.76 13.53
N ALA A 97 -16.06 2.32 13.72
CA ALA A 97 -15.72 1.24 14.65
C ALA A 97 -16.22 1.48 16.09
N SER A 98 -16.30 2.75 16.53
CA SER A 98 -16.77 3.11 17.88
C SER A 98 -18.24 2.81 18.14
N GLU A 99 -19.03 2.62 17.07
CA GLU A 99 -20.47 2.35 17.13
C GLU A 99 -20.80 0.88 16.81
N VAL A 100 -19.78 0.04 16.63
CA VAL A 100 -19.93 -1.36 16.23
C VAL A 100 -19.61 -2.27 17.41
N GLU A 101 -20.56 -3.13 17.76
CA GLU A 101 -20.40 -4.15 18.81
C GLU A 101 -19.31 -5.17 18.43
N PRO A 102 -18.48 -5.64 19.38
CA PRO A 102 -17.49 -6.70 19.15
C PRO A 102 -18.06 -7.92 18.43
N GLY A 103 -17.27 -8.49 17.52
CA GLY A 103 -17.65 -9.61 16.66
C GLY A 103 -18.40 -9.23 15.38
N ASN A 104 -18.57 -7.93 15.07
CA ASN A 104 -19.35 -7.48 13.91
C ASN A 104 -18.48 -6.75 12.86
N PRO A 105 -18.80 -6.92 11.57
CA PRO A 105 -18.13 -6.18 10.51
C PRO A 105 -18.52 -4.70 10.52
N ILE A 106 -17.54 -3.84 10.26
CA ILE A 106 -17.74 -2.40 10.07
C ILE A 106 -18.24 -2.17 8.66
N LYS A 107 -19.47 -1.67 8.54
CA LYS A 107 -20.11 -1.35 7.26
C LYS A 107 -19.72 0.06 6.84
N MET A 108 -18.92 0.18 5.79
CA MET A 108 -18.54 1.47 5.22
C MET A 108 -19.79 2.27 4.82
N THR A 109 -19.82 3.54 5.21
CA THR A 109 -20.81 4.52 4.72
C THR A 109 -20.10 5.64 3.98
N THR A 110 -20.85 6.50 3.29
CA THR A 110 -20.25 7.63 2.57
C THR A 110 -19.64 8.62 3.58
N PRO A 111 -18.31 8.82 3.56
CA PRO A 111 -17.68 9.73 4.47
C PRO A 111 -18.04 11.18 4.13
N VAL A 112 -17.98 12.03 5.14
CA VAL A 112 -17.98 13.49 5.00
C VAL A 112 -16.55 14.02 5.17
N PRO A 113 -16.22 15.23 4.71
CA PRO A 113 -14.93 15.85 4.99
C PRO A 113 -14.60 15.82 6.49
N GLY A 114 -13.38 15.42 6.83
CA GLY A 114 -12.95 15.17 8.21
C GLY A 114 -11.48 14.78 8.28
N ALA A 115 -11.07 14.24 9.43
CA ALA A 115 -9.71 13.79 9.67
C ALA A 115 -9.30 12.68 8.68
N ARG A 116 -8.03 12.71 8.27
CA ARG A 116 -7.35 11.64 7.52
C ARG A 116 -6.57 10.75 8.48
N LEU A 117 -6.07 9.60 8.01
CA LEU A 117 -5.33 8.64 8.83
C LEU A 117 -4.11 9.29 9.53
N GLN A 118 -3.36 10.15 8.83
CA GLN A 118 -2.22 10.88 9.41
C GLN A 118 -2.61 11.85 10.54
N ASP A 119 -3.86 12.29 10.59
CA ASP A 119 -4.33 13.14 11.68
C ASP A 119 -4.58 12.30 12.95
N LEU A 120 -4.81 11.00 12.81
CA LEU A 120 -5.14 10.06 13.89
C LEU A 120 -3.92 9.31 14.44
N ILE A 121 -2.77 9.34 13.76
CA ILE A 121 -1.53 8.64 14.13
C ILE A 121 -0.47 9.66 14.55
N GLU A 122 0.30 9.37 15.60
CA GLU A 122 1.40 10.24 16.03
C GLU A 122 2.42 10.47 14.90
N PRO A 123 2.85 11.73 14.65
CA PRO A 123 3.85 12.01 13.62
C PRO A 123 5.13 11.21 13.86
N GLY A 124 5.61 10.52 12.83
CA GLY A 124 6.80 9.68 12.94
C GLY A 124 6.57 8.31 13.59
N ALA A 125 5.32 7.95 13.93
CA ALA A 125 5.03 6.61 14.43
C ALA A 125 5.30 5.57 13.33
N GLU A 126 6.15 4.61 13.67
CA GLU A 126 6.41 3.43 12.87
C GLU A 126 5.54 2.26 13.35
N PHE A 127 5.20 1.38 12.43
CA PHE A 127 4.49 0.14 12.62
C PHE A 127 5.29 -1.01 12.01
N THR A 128 5.30 -2.13 12.71
CA THR A 128 5.86 -3.37 12.18
C THR A 128 4.82 -4.04 11.29
N ILE A 129 5.19 -4.31 10.04
CA ILE A 129 4.38 -5.14 9.15
C ILE A 129 4.79 -6.60 9.36
N GLU A 130 3.80 -7.43 9.65
CA GLU A 130 3.90 -8.87 9.66
C GLU A 130 3.29 -9.41 8.37
N VAL A 131 4.07 -10.17 7.60
CA VAL A 131 3.59 -10.90 6.43
C VAL A 131 3.21 -12.29 6.87
N HIS A 132 2.05 -12.75 6.42
CA HIS A 132 1.55 -14.09 6.69
C HIS A 132 1.63 -14.93 5.42
N GLU A 133 1.89 -16.23 5.56
CA GLU A 133 1.93 -17.16 4.42
C GLU A 133 0.55 -17.30 3.74
N ASP A 134 -0.51 -17.11 4.50
CA ASP A 134 -1.90 -17.28 4.08
C ASP A 134 -2.84 -16.39 4.93
N PHE A 135 -4.16 -16.61 4.86
CA PHE A 135 -5.16 -15.88 5.65
C PHE A 135 -5.64 -16.62 6.90
N ASN A 136 -4.99 -17.69 7.36
CA ASN A 136 -5.39 -18.43 8.56
C ASN A 136 -5.41 -17.54 9.81
N TRP A 137 -4.64 -16.45 9.82
CA TRP A 137 -4.67 -15.42 10.85
C TRP A 137 -6.03 -14.70 10.99
N TRP A 138 -6.95 -14.82 10.02
CA TRP A 138 -8.33 -14.34 10.17
C TRP A 138 -9.13 -15.09 11.24
N LEU A 139 -8.81 -16.36 11.45
CA LEU A 139 -9.57 -17.25 12.33
C LEU A 139 -9.04 -17.15 13.76
N SER A 140 -9.95 -17.09 14.73
CA SER A 140 -9.58 -17.37 16.13
C SER A 140 -9.11 -18.80 16.28
N ASP A 141 -8.44 -19.12 17.39
CA ASP A 141 -7.99 -20.48 17.67
C ASP A 141 -9.18 -21.46 17.67
N GLU A 142 -10.34 -21.05 18.20
CA GLU A 142 -11.55 -21.87 18.19
C GLU A 142 -12.20 -22.03 16.81
N GLU A 143 -12.04 -21.05 15.91
CA GLU A 143 -12.57 -21.11 14.54
C GLU A 143 -11.70 -22.01 13.65
N ARG A 144 -10.38 -22.08 13.89
CA ARG A 144 -9.46 -22.95 13.12
C ARG A 144 -9.77 -24.43 13.27
N ASP A 145 -10.26 -24.84 14.43
CA ASP A 145 -10.64 -26.23 14.70
C ASP A 145 -11.95 -26.64 13.99
N GLN A 146 -12.66 -25.69 13.36
CA GLN A 146 -13.91 -25.95 12.65
C GLN A 146 -13.64 -26.23 11.17
N GLU A 147 -13.91 -27.47 10.74
CA GLU A 147 -13.66 -27.94 9.37
C GLU A 147 -14.32 -27.05 8.28
N ALA A 148 -15.51 -26.52 8.55
CA ALA A 148 -16.22 -25.63 7.64
C ALA A 148 -15.52 -24.27 7.44
N ALA A 149 -14.92 -23.72 8.51
CA ALA A 149 -14.19 -22.45 8.44
C ALA A 149 -12.86 -22.62 7.68
N ALA A 150 -12.14 -23.71 7.95
CA ALA A 150 -10.93 -24.07 7.21
C ALA A 150 -11.20 -24.27 5.71
N ALA A 151 -12.28 -24.98 5.34
CA ALA A 151 -12.64 -25.21 3.95
C ALA A 151 -13.01 -23.92 3.19
N ALA A 152 -13.69 -22.97 3.84
CA ALA A 152 -14.04 -21.69 3.23
C ALA A 152 -12.79 -20.84 2.94
N LEU A 153 -11.75 -20.98 3.76
CA LEU A 153 -10.52 -20.21 3.64
C LEU A 153 -9.54 -20.79 2.63
N GLN A 154 -9.57 -22.11 2.40
CA GLN A 154 -8.71 -22.79 1.43
C GLN A 154 -8.75 -22.12 0.05
N ALA A 155 -9.95 -21.78 -0.45
CA ALA A 155 -10.11 -21.14 -1.75
C ALA A 155 -9.48 -19.73 -1.82
N VAL A 156 -9.39 -19.02 -0.69
CA VAL A 156 -8.69 -17.73 -0.61
C VAL A 156 -7.17 -17.96 -0.58
N ASN A 157 -6.72 -18.94 0.21
CA ASN A 157 -5.31 -19.28 0.38
C ASN A 157 -4.66 -19.81 -0.90
N ASP A 158 -5.41 -20.57 -1.73
CA ASP A 158 -4.93 -21.07 -3.02
C ASP A 158 -4.54 -19.94 -4.01
N GLY A 159 -5.03 -18.72 -3.78
CA GLY A 159 -4.72 -17.53 -4.59
C GLY A 159 -3.66 -16.60 -3.98
N VAL A 160 -3.05 -16.96 -2.85
CA VAL A 160 -2.09 -16.08 -2.16
C VAL A 160 -0.71 -16.20 -2.79
N TRP A 161 -0.20 -15.08 -3.29
CA TRP A 161 1.19 -14.96 -3.70
C TRP A 161 2.09 -14.58 -2.53
N GLN A 162 3.20 -15.30 -2.37
CA GLN A 162 4.14 -15.05 -1.29
C GLN A 162 4.85 -13.71 -1.49
N THR A 163 4.85 -12.88 -0.46
CA THR A 163 5.42 -11.51 -0.53
C THR A 163 6.43 -11.30 0.58
N THR A 164 7.62 -10.82 0.23
CA THR A 164 8.72 -10.61 1.18
C THR A 164 9.26 -9.20 1.02
N LYS A 165 9.48 -8.50 2.14
CA LYS A 165 10.14 -7.19 2.15
C LYS A 165 11.66 -7.35 2.08
N LEU A 166 12.34 -6.51 1.31
CA LEU A 166 13.78 -6.34 1.47
C LEU A 166 14.08 -5.79 2.88
N SER A 167 15.07 -6.35 3.55
CA SER A 167 15.42 -5.98 4.93
C SER A 167 16.31 -4.74 4.99
N GLN A 168 17.07 -4.46 3.93
CA GLN A 168 18.11 -3.43 3.94
C GLN A 168 17.64 -2.06 3.41
N VAL A 169 16.43 -1.98 2.86
CA VAL A 169 15.83 -0.75 2.32
C VAL A 169 14.35 -0.66 2.65
N GLU A 170 13.84 0.57 2.70
CA GLU A 170 12.42 0.82 2.95
C GLU A 170 11.57 0.57 1.71
N SER A 171 10.34 0.07 1.93
CA SER A 171 9.27 0.04 0.91
C SER A 171 9.56 -0.74 -0.38
N ALA A 172 10.53 -1.68 -0.36
CA ALA A 172 10.81 -2.59 -1.46
C ALA A 172 10.31 -4.00 -1.13
N TRP A 173 9.41 -4.53 -1.96
CA TRP A 173 8.69 -5.78 -1.71
C TRP A 173 8.74 -6.67 -2.94
N ALA A 174 9.22 -7.90 -2.78
CA ALA A 174 9.21 -8.92 -3.81
C ALA A 174 8.00 -9.82 -3.63
N THR A 175 7.33 -10.16 -4.73
CA THR A 175 6.26 -11.15 -4.71
C THR A 175 6.53 -12.22 -5.74
N ASP A 176 6.52 -13.46 -5.27
CA ASP A 176 6.64 -14.66 -6.08
C ASP A 176 5.25 -15.01 -6.63
N MET A 177 5.13 -14.96 -7.96
CA MET A 177 3.91 -15.28 -8.70
C MET A 177 4.04 -16.62 -9.44
N GLY A 178 4.90 -17.52 -8.96
CA GLY A 178 5.16 -18.84 -9.52
C GLY A 178 6.24 -18.80 -10.59
N ASP A 179 5.87 -18.40 -11.81
CA ASP A 179 6.81 -18.38 -12.94
C ASP A 179 7.76 -17.17 -12.90
N HIS A 180 7.38 -16.12 -12.17
CA HIS A 180 8.13 -14.86 -12.08
C HIS A 180 8.08 -14.28 -10.68
N THR A 181 9.18 -13.67 -10.23
CA THR A 181 9.21 -12.85 -9.02
C THR A 181 9.36 -11.38 -9.39
N TYR A 182 8.52 -10.52 -8.82
CA TYR A 182 8.55 -9.07 -9.09
C TYR A 182 8.87 -8.27 -7.84
N LEU A 183 9.98 -7.54 -7.87
CA LEU A 183 10.31 -6.53 -6.87
C LEU A 183 9.64 -5.21 -7.24
N ARG A 184 8.79 -4.70 -6.34
CA ARG A 184 8.09 -3.43 -6.46
C ARG A 184 8.58 -2.51 -5.34
N TRP A 185 9.09 -1.35 -5.71
CA TRP A 185 9.69 -0.42 -4.75
C TRP A 185 8.92 0.88 -4.72
N ALA A 186 8.06 1.07 -3.72
CA ALA A 186 7.35 2.34 -3.56
C ALA A 186 8.33 3.42 -3.09
N MET A 187 8.51 4.48 -3.88
CA MET A 187 9.49 5.54 -3.62
C MET A 187 8.77 6.89 -3.43
N PRO A 188 8.37 7.27 -2.20
CA PRO A 188 7.64 8.51 -1.90
C PRO A 188 8.51 9.77 -2.03
N TRP A 189 9.07 9.98 -3.22
CA TRP A 189 9.92 11.12 -3.54
C TRP A 189 9.07 12.36 -3.81
N ALA A 190 9.51 13.53 -3.33
CA ALA A 190 8.75 14.77 -3.45
C ALA A 190 8.58 15.25 -4.90
N ASP A 191 9.60 15.06 -5.74
CA ASP A 191 9.58 15.43 -7.16
C ASP A 191 9.63 14.19 -8.05
N GLU A 192 8.47 13.70 -8.46
CA GLU A 192 8.36 12.51 -9.31
C GLU A 192 9.07 12.68 -10.67
N ASP A 193 9.09 13.89 -11.23
CA ASP A 193 9.77 14.16 -12.49
C ASP A 193 11.30 14.03 -12.35
N GLN A 194 11.84 14.48 -11.22
CA GLN A 194 13.25 14.27 -10.89
C GLN A 194 13.57 12.78 -10.76
N LEU A 195 12.69 12.00 -10.13
CA LEU A 195 12.85 10.55 -9.99
C LEU A 195 12.81 9.85 -11.36
N LEU A 196 11.87 10.21 -12.22
CA LEU A 196 11.81 9.71 -13.61
C LEU A 196 13.07 10.06 -14.40
N ASN A 197 13.59 11.28 -14.24
CA ASN A 197 14.84 11.69 -14.88
C ASN A 197 16.03 10.88 -14.38
N ALA A 198 16.08 10.55 -13.09
CA ALA A 198 17.15 9.71 -12.54
C ALA A 198 17.10 8.29 -13.10
N PHE A 199 15.92 7.66 -13.15
CA PHE A 199 15.77 6.35 -13.80
C PHE A 199 16.11 6.37 -15.29
N ALA A 200 15.79 7.45 -16.00
CA ALA A 200 16.16 7.61 -17.40
C ALA A 200 17.68 7.67 -17.60
N ARG A 201 18.41 8.31 -16.68
CA ARG A 201 19.88 8.34 -16.67
C ARG A 201 20.47 6.97 -16.38
N LEU A 202 19.96 6.27 -15.36
CA LEU A 202 20.41 4.92 -15.04
C LEU A 202 20.19 3.97 -16.22
N LYS A 203 19.01 4.00 -16.85
CA LYS A 203 18.69 3.18 -18.02
C LYS A 203 19.55 3.52 -19.24
N ALA A 204 19.84 4.80 -19.48
CA ALA A 204 20.74 5.19 -20.57
C ALA A 204 22.20 4.75 -20.33
N ALA A 205 22.61 4.64 -19.06
CA ALA A 205 23.92 4.15 -18.65
C ALA A 205 24.02 2.62 -18.52
N GLY A 206 22.89 1.90 -18.54
CA GLY A 206 22.83 0.46 -18.29
C GLY A 206 23.10 0.08 -16.83
N THR A 207 22.79 0.98 -15.88
CA THR A 207 23.02 0.80 -14.44
C THR A 207 21.71 0.82 -13.65
N GLU A 208 20.59 0.49 -14.30
CA GLU A 208 19.26 0.38 -13.68
C GLU A 208 19.00 -0.97 -12.99
N THR A 209 19.95 -1.90 -13.09
CA THR A 209 19.95 -3.23 -12.46
C THR A 209 20.39 -3.14 -11.00
N ILE A 210 19.70 -3.86 -10.10
CA ILE A 210 20.02 -3.89 -8.65
C ILE A 210 21.16 -4.88 -8.40
N SER A 211 21.02 -6.10 -8.91
CA SER A 211 22.04 -7.16 -8.93
C SER A 211 21.97 -7.92 -10.26
N PRO A 212 23.01 -8.66 -10.67
CA PRO A 212 22.93 -9.58 -11.80
C PRO A 212 21.67 -10.46 -11.69
N GLY A 213 20.95 -10.66 -12.80
CA GLY A 213 19.67 -11.39 -12.80
C GLY A 213 18.43 -10.57 -12.44
N THR A 214 18.57 -9.26 -12.15
CA THR A 214 17.44 -8.33 -12.01
C THR A 214 17.28 -7.43 -13.23
N LYS A 215 16.04 -7.20 -13.64
CA LYS A 215 15.72 -6.40 -14.83
C LYS A 215 14.61 -5.42 -14.54
N LEU A 216 14.87 -4.12 -14.73
CA LEU A 216 13.82 -3.10 -14.66
C LEU A 216 12.86 -3.26 -15.84
N ILE A 217 11.64 -3.71 -15.57
CA ILE A 217 10.63 -3.99 -16.59
C ILE A 217 9.63 -2.85 -16.79
N GLY A 218 9.54 -1.95 -15.81
CA GLY A 218 8.66 -0.79 -15.89
C GLY A 218 8.48 -0.10 -14.56
N MET A 219 7.41 0.68 -14.48
CA MET A 219 7.00 1.41 -13.29
C MET A 219 5.51 1.69 -13.35
N PHE A 220 4.87 1.81 -12.20
CA PHE A 220 3.49 2.30 -12.12
C PHE A 220 3.38 3.42 -11.08
N ARG A 221 2.24 4.12 -11.07
CA ARG A 221 1.88 5.05 -10.00
C ARG A 221 0.80 4.42 -9.13
N ALA A 222 0.97 4.53 -7.82
CA ALA A 222 -0.04 4.20 -6.82
C ALA A 222 -0.05 5.28 -5.75
N HIS A 223 -1.24 5.80 -5.42
CA HIS A 223 -1.42 6.84 -4.39
C HIS A 223 -0.45 8.02 -4.52
N GLY A 224 -0.23 8.52 -5.75
CA GLY A 224 0.66 9.65 -6.01
C GLY A 224 2.15 9.36 -5.86
N VAL A 225 2.54 8.08 -5.76
CA VAL A 225 3.92 7.63 -5.61
C VAL A 225 4.33 6.75 -6.78
N LEU A 226 5.56 6.93 -7.26
CA LEU A 226 6.16 6.07 -8.28
C LEU A 226 6.62 4.75 -7.68
N VAL A 227 6.29 3.66 -8.36
CA VAL A 227 6.67 2.30 -8.00
C VAL A 227 7.40 1.65 -9.18
N PRO A 228 8.74 1.75 -9.25
CA PRO A 228 9.52 1.00 -10.22
C PRO A 228 9.44 -0.51 -9.94
N VAL A 229 9.49 -1.31 -11.00
CA VAL A 229 9.29 -2.76 -10.96
C VAL A 229 10.45 -3.47 -11.64
N TRP A 230 11.09 -4.36 -10.89
CA TRP A 230 12.07 -5.29 -11.41
C TRP A 230 11.51 -6.70 -11.45
N GLU A 231 11.80 -7.40 -12.52
CA GLU A 231 11.72 -8.86 -12.56
C GLU A 231 13.01 -9.42 -11.95
N ILE A 232 12.85 -10.34 -11.01
CA ILE A 232 13.92 -11.17 -10.44
C ILE A 232 13.81 -12.52 -11.14
N ASP A 233 14.77 -12.80 -12.03
CA ASP A 233 14.78 -14.00 -12.85
C ASP A 233 15.73 -15.05 -12.26
N GLU A 234 17.04 -14.85 -12.42
CA GLU A 234 18.08 -15.79 -11.98
C GLU A 234 18.76 -15.39 -10.66
N ALA A 235 18.37 -14.27 -10.04
CA ALA A 235 19.02 -13.75 -8.84
C ALA A 235 18.43 -14.36 -7.55
N ASP A 236 19.30 -14.66 -6.59
CA ASP A 236 18.86 -15.01 -5.24
C ASP A 236 18.30 -13.78 -4.52
N PHE A 237 17.18 -13.94 -3.81
CA PHE A 237 16.55 -12.85 -3.07
C PHE A 237 17.52 -12.20 -2.06
N ALA A 238 18.36 -13.01 -1.39
CA ALA A 238 19.34 -12.49 -0.45
C ALA A 238 20.44 -11.64 -1.13
N GLU A 239 20.79 -11.96 -2.38
CA GLU A 239 21.71 -11.14 -3.18
C GLU A 239 21.06 -9.81 -3.55
N VAL A 240 19.79 -9.83 -3.98
CA VAL A 240 19.02 -8.61 -4.28
C VAL A 240 18.89 -7.72 -3.04
N ASP A 241 18.57 -8.29 -1.88
CA ASP A 241 18.44 -7.56 -0.61
C ASP A 241 19.77 -6.91 -0.19
N SER A 242 20.87 -7.65 -0.29
CA SER A 242 22.21 -7.15 0.02
C SER A 242 22.68 -6.05 -0.94
N ALA A 243 22.27 -6.11 -2.22
CA ALA A 243 22.65 -5.13 -3.24
C ALA A 243 21.77 -3.86 -3.24
N ALA A 244 20.53 -3.94 -2.73
CA ALA A 244 19.57 -2.84 -2.76
C ALA A 244 20.08 -1.51 -2.15
N PRO A 245 20.83 -1.49 -1.03
CA PRO A 245 21.40 -0.25 -0.49
C PRO A 245 22.37 0.45 -1.46
N ALA A 246 23.19 -0.32 -2.17
CA ALA A 246 24.14 0.22 -3.15
C ALA A 246 23.40 0.84 -4.33
N PHE A 247 22.35 0.17 -4.83
CA PHE A 247 21.48 0.73 -5.86
C PHE A 247 20.78 2.01 -5.38
N LYS A 248 20.25 2.04 -4.15
CA LYS A 248 19.64 3.24 -3.56
C LYS A 248 20.61 4.42 -3.53
N ALA A 249 21.85 4.19 -3.08
CA ALA A 249 22.88 5.24 -3.04
C ALA A 249 23.23 5.77 -4.45
N LEU A 250 23.28 4.88 -5.45
CA LEU A 250 23.47 5.26 -6.85
C LEU A 250 22.30 6.12 -7.37
N LEU A 251 21.06 5.71 -7.07
CA LEU A 251 19.86 6.45 -7.43
C LEU A 251 19.85 7.85 -6.79
N GLU A 252 20.15 7.95 -5.49
CA GLU A 252 20.25 9.21 -4.76
C GLU A 252 21.32 10.14 -5.34
N THR A 253 22.47 9.59 -5.72
CA THR A 253 23.53 10.35 -6.42
C THR A 253 23.02 10.87 -7.76
N THR A 254 22.29 10.04 -8.51
CA THR A 254 21.77 10.37 -9.84
C THR A 254 20.63 11.40 -9.77
N LEU A 255 19.81 11.34 -8.72
CA LEU A 255 18.77 12.30 -8.38
C LEU A 255 19.36 13.69 -8.16
N GLY A 256 20.52 13.80 -7.53
CA GLY A 256 21.21 15.07 -7.28
C GLY A 256 21.63 15.85 -8.54
N SER A 257 21.57 15.23 -9.73
CA SER A 257 21.93 15.88 -10.98
C SER A 257 20.80 16.76 -11.55
N SER A 258 21.09 18.06 -11.66
CA SER A 258 20.24 19.06 -12.32
C SER A 258 20.52 19.24 -13.82
N ALA A 259 21.46 18.46 -14.39
CA ALA A 259 21.80 18.56 -15.80
C ALA A 259 20.61 18.20 -16.70
N ALA A 260 20.43 18.96 -17.79
CA ALA A 260 19.40 18.64 -18.79
C ALA A 260 19.65 17.24 -19.38
N LEU A 261 18.57 16.50 -19.61
CA LEU A 261 18.67 15.15 -20.17
C LEU A 261 19.26 15.17 -21.59
N SER A 262 20.20 14.26 -21.86
CA SER A 262 20.74 13.99 -23.19
C SER A 262 19.66 13.42 -24.14
N SER A 263 19.97 13.27 -25.43
CA SER A 263 19.04 12.64 -26.37
C SER A 263 18.70 11.20 -25.97
N THR A 264 19.69 10.41 -25.56
CA THR A 264 19.52 9.01 -25.15
C THR A 264 18.68 8.91 -23.88
N GLU A 265 18.96 9.77 -22.90
CA GLU A 265 18.20 9.83 -21.65
C GLU A 265 16.75 10.26 -21.88
N ARG A 266 16.51 11.23 -22.78
CA ARG A 266 15.13 11.61 -23.15
C ARG A 266 14.37 10.46 -23.80
N SER A 267 15.00 9.68 -24.67
CA SER A 267 14.39 8.48 -25.25
C SER A 267 14.10 7.42 -24.18
N ALA A 268 15.04 7.17 -23.27
CA ALA A 268 14.85 6.24 -22.15
C ALA A 268 13.69 6.68 -21.25
N ARG A 269 13.59 7.99 -20.94
CA ARG A 269 12.46 8.56 -20.18
C ARG A 269 11.13 8.34 -20.90
N GLN A 270 11.08 8.57 -22.20
CA GLN A 270 9.86 8.34 -22.98
C GLN A 270 9.41 6.88 -22.96
N GLU A 271 10.35 5.94 -23.01
CA GLU A 271 10.06 4.50 -22.89
C GLU A 271 9.51 4.14 -21.51
N LEU A 272 10.10 4.67 -20.44
CA LEU A 272 9.63 4.44 -19.08
C LEU A 272 8.22 5.00 -18.87
N VAL A 273 7.95 6.20 -19.38
CA VAL A 273 6.63 6.84 -19.31
C VAL A 273 5.59 6.13 -20.18
N SER A 274 5.96 5.65 -21.38
CA SER A 274 5.00 5.00 -22.28
C SER A 274 4.53 3.63 -21.76
N ARG A 275 5.36 2.95 -20.98
CA ARG A 275 5.03 1.69 -20.29
C ARG A 275 4.39 1.90 -18.92
N GLN A 276 4.26 3.14 -18.47
CA GLN A 276 3.80 3.44 -17.12
C GLN A 276 2.29 3.28 -16.98
N VAL A 277 1.88 2.51 -15.97
CA VAL A 277 0.47 2.33 -15.59
C VAL A 277 0.15 3.18 -14.36
N THR A 278 -1.08 3.66 -14.23
CA THR A 278 -1.55 4.32 -12.99
C THR A 278 -2.67 3.49 -12.39
N ILE A 279 -2.46 3.01 -11.17
CA ILE A 279 -3.46 2.30 -10.38
C ILE A 279 -4.25 3.35 -9.58
N ARG A 280 -5.59 3.20 -9.55
CA ARG A 280 -6.52 4.17 -8.94
C ARG A 280 -7.51 3.46 -8.03
#